data_AF-A0A4Q3YM65-F1
#
_entry.id   AF-A0A4Q3YM65-F1
#
_cell.length_a   1.000
_cell.length_b   1.000
_cell.length_c   1.000
_cell.angle_alpha   90.00
_cell.angle_beta   90.00
_cell.angle_gamma   90.00
#
_symmetry.space_group_name_H-M   'P 1'
#
loop_
_entity.id
_entity.type
_entity.pdbx_description
1 polymer ?
#
loop_
_entity_poly.entity_id
_entity_poly.type
_entity_poly.pdbx_seq_one_letter_code
_entity_poly.pdbx_strand_id
1 'polypeptide(L)'
;MHQPGSNDCVSGHVAIEAPASQDNVDTWHEAAGAFLSHMHSGLSFAHGGRLQVAHEDFIAGRTWTATFFAGAGFAPELPLQHFLNHGPFIEALVNGFFEKGPLNEGYATALGWLQLPTTFDEVRFLSAMTALEVIVDTQLPKTEKGGMMKKAEFRALRDRLYQAIDTELGVEPEARDIMKKKLEDANKKVLSQKIKALFKHLAVPTRDFDDDTIKRLTGVRNEIVHRGAIPDRNLIWHEIVLIRELINRILMGAIGYKGRYCCYVDSEHERTFPDLEIFPPASL
;
A
#
# COMPACT_ATOMS: atom_id res chain seq x y z
N MET A 1 -1.35 -36.94 18.73
CA MET A 1 -1.77 -36.58 17.35
C MET A 1 -2.25 -35.13 17.43
N HIS A 2 -1.36 -34.16 17.21
CA HIS A 2 -1.73 -32.74 17.24
C HIS A 2 -2.51 -32.44 15.96
N GLN A 3 -3.79 -32.07 16.06
CA GLN A 3 -4.43 -31.35 14.98
C GLN A 3 -3.73 -29.99 14.87
N PRO A 4 -3.17 -29.61 13.72
CA PRO A 4 -2.82 -28.22 13.51
C PRO A 4 -4.14 -27.46 13.45
N GLY A 5 -4.45 -26.72 14.51
CA GLY A 5 -5.52 -25.73 14.46
C GLY A 5 -5.19 -24.81 13.29
N SER A 6 -6.09 -24.78 12.31
CA SER A 6 -6.03 -23.80 11.24
C SER A 6 -5.90 -22.41 11.87
N ASN A 7 -4.78 -21.72 11.61
CA ASN A 7 -4.66 -20.30 11.97
C ASN A 7 -5.67 -19.44 11.19
N ASP A 8 -6.32 -20.01 10.17
CA ASP A 8 -7.41 -19.37 9.45
C ASP A 8 -8.69 -19.53 10.25
N CYS A 9 -9.22 -18.40 10.73
CA CYS A 9 -10.51 -18.32 11.42
C CYS A 9 -11.68 -18.15 10.45
N VAL A 10 -11.43 -18.17 9.13
CA VAL A 10 -12.42 -17.94 8.07
C VAL A 10 -12.21 -18.98 6.97
N SER A 11 -13.29 -19.55 6.46
CA SER A 11 -13.31 -20.39 5.27
C SER A 11 -14.40 -19.92 4.30
N GLY A 12 -14.22 -20.20 3.02
CA GLY A 12 -15.15 -19.80 1.97
C GLY A 12 -14.64 -20.23 0.60
N HIS A 13 -15.43 -20.00 -0.43
CA HIS A 13 -15.03 -20.17 -1.82
C HIS A 13 -15.61 -19.05 -2.67
N VAL A 14 -14.91 -18.73 -3.75
CA VAL A 14 -15.42 -17.88 -4.83
C VAL A 14 -15.51 -18.78 -6.05
N ALA A 15 -16.68 -18.81 -6.69
CA ALA A 15 -16.91 -19.56 -7.91
C ALA A 15 -17.40 -18.62 -9.00
N ILE A 16 -16.96 -18.88 -10.22
CA ILE A 16 -17.40 -18.19 -11.42
C ILE A 16 -17.68 -19.23 -12.50
N GLU A 17 -18.71 -18.98 -13.29
CA GLU A 17 -19.17 -19.88 -14.34
C GLU A 17 -19.10 -19.16 -15.68
N ALA A 18 -18.64 -19.88 -16.71
CA ALA A 18 -18.60 -19.35 -18.06
C ALA A 18 -20.03 -19.21 -18.60
N PRO A 19 -20.34 -18.17 -19.39
CA PRO A 19 -21.59 -18.15 -20.13
C PRO A 19 -21.63 -19.34 -21.10
N ALA A 20 -22.82 -19.87 -21.37
CA ALA A 20 -23.01 -21.02 -22.25
C ALA A 20 -22.46 -20.83 -23.68
N SER A 21 -22.24 -19.59 -24.10
CA SER A 21 -21.67 -19.20 -25.40
C SER A 21 -20.15 -19.05 -25.40
N GLN A 22 -19.43 -19.51 -24.37
CA GLN A 22 -17.98 -19.37 -24.30
C GLN A 22 -17.27 -20.37 -25.23
N ASP A 23 -16.76 -19.88 -26.36
CA ASP A 23 -16.12 -20.73 -27.38
C ASP A 23 -14.65 -21.07 -27.07
N ASN A 24 -13.95 -20.24 -26.30
CA ASN A 24 -12.54 -20.46 -25.95
C ASN A 24 -12.39 -20.65 -24.43
N VAL A 25 -12.20 -21.90 -24.03
CA VAL A 25 -12.06 -22.33 -22.63
C VAL A 25 -10.78 -21.79 -21.99
N ASP A 26 -9.66 -21.80 -22.70
CA ASP A 26 -8.36 -21.40 -22.15
C ASP A 26 -8.32 -19.89 -21.86
N THR A 27 -8.79 -19.07 -22.80
CA THR A 27 -8.88 -17.61 -22.59
C THR A 27 -9.84 -17.26 -21.46
N TRP A 28 -10.94 -18.01 -21.30
CA TRP A 28 -11.84 -17.81 -20.18
C TRP A 28 -11.18 -18.21 -18.85
N HIS A 29 -10.48 -19.34 -18.80
CA HIS A 29 -9.80 -19.82 -17.60
C HIS A 29 -8.72 -18.84 -17.13
N GLU A 30 -7.95 -18.24 -18.05
CA GLU A 30 -6.96 -17.21 -17.71
C GLU A 30 -7.62 -15.96 -17.10
N ALA A 31 -8.70 -15.46 -17.73
CA ALA A 31 -9.45 -14.31 -17.21
C ALA A 31 -10.11 -14.61 -15.85
N ALA A 32 -10.64 -15.83 -15.70
CA ALA A 32 -11.20 -16.34 -14.46
C ALA A 32 -10.14 -16.39 -13.35
N GLY A 33 -8.94 -16.90 -13.65
CA GLY A 33 -7.81 -16.93 -12.73
C GLY A 33 -7.37 -15.53 -12.28
N ALA A 34 -7.35 -14.55 -13.19
CA ALA A 34 -7.06 -13.16 -12.84
C ALA A 34 -8.12 -12.56 -11.90
N PHE A 35 -9.40 -12.85 -12.13
CA PHE A 35 -10.50 -12.43 -11.24
C PHE A 35 -10.39 -13.09 -9.86
N LEU A 36 -10.19 -14.41 -9.80
CA LEU A 36 -10.05 -15.14 -8.54
C LEU A 36 -8.84 -14.66 -7.73
N SER A 37 -7.72 -14.38 -8.40
CA SER A 37 -6.53 -13.81 -7.75
C SER A 37 -6.79 -12.41 -7.18
N HIS A 38 -7.53 -11.58 -7.91
CA HIS A 38 -7.96 -10.26 -7.45
C HIS A 38 -8.87 -10.36 -6.23
N MET A 39 -9.88 -11.23 -6.27
CA MET A 39 -10.80 -11.47 -5.16
C MET A 39 -10.06 -11.99 -3.93
N HIS A 40 -9.15 -12.94 -4.09
CA HIS A 40 -8.35 -13.49 -2.99
C HIS A 40 -7.49 -12.41 -2.33
N SER A 41 -6.82 -11.56 -3.13
CA SER A 41 -6.00 -10.45 -2.62
C SER A 41 -6.85 -9.44 -1.84
N GLY A 42 -8.00 -9.06 -2.41
CA GLY A 42 -8.92 -8.11 -1.78
C GLY A 42 -9.57 -8.64 -0.50
N LEU A 43 -9.97 -9.90 -0.48
CA LEU A 43 -10.54 -10.56 0.71
C LEU A 43 -9.50 -10.75 1.81
N SER A 44 -8.26 -11.10 1.45
CA SER A 44 -7.15 -11.17 2.42
C SER A 44 -6.89 -9.80 3.03
N PHE A 45 -6.88 -8.75 2.20
CA PHE A 45 -6.78 -7.37 2.67
C PHE A 45 -7.93 -6.98 3.61
N ALA A 46 -9.18 -7.29 3.25
CA ALA A 46 -10.34 -7.02 4.11
C ALA A 46 -10.25 -7.73 5.47
N HIS A 47 -9.73 -8.96 5.48
CA HIS A 47 -9.53 -9.76 6.68
C HIS A 47 -8.39 -9.23 7.56
N GLY A 48 -7.49 -8.40 7.05
CA GLY A 48 -6.30 -7.95 7.78
C GLY A 48 -5.25 -9.06 7.96
N GLY A 49 -5.30 -10.11 7.14
CA GLY A 49 -4.39 -11.26 7.21
C GLY A 49 -4.15 -11.88 5.84
N ARG A 50 -3.40 -12.99 5.77
CA ARG A 50 -3.31 -13.79 4.55
C ARG A 50 -4.28 -14.95 4.67
N LEU A 51 -5.22 -15.02 3.74
CA LEU A 51 -6.08 -16.19 3.58
C LEU A 51 -5.32 -17.25 2.79
N GLN A 52 -5.35 -18.51 3.22
CA GLN A 52 -4.82 -19.59 2.41
C GLN A 52 -5.82 -19.98 1.31
N VAL A 53 -5.34 -20.14 0.07
CA VAL A 53 -6.06 -20.90 -0.96
C VAL A 53 -5.60 -22.34 -0.83
N ALA A 54 -6.48 -23.23 -0.39
CA ALA A 54 -6.12 -24.65 -0.24
C ALA A 54 -6.07 -25.37 -1.59
N HIS A 55 -7.07 -25.12 -2.44
CA HIS A 55 -7.16 -25.68 -3.78
C HIS A 55 -8.00 -24.79 -4.71
N GLU A 56 -7.84 -25.00 -6.00
CA GLU A 56 -8.67 -24.47 -7.09
C GLU A 56 -9.24 -25.65 -7.87
N ASP A 57 -10.56 -25.63 -8.11
CA ASP A 57 -11.25 -26.57 -8.97
C ASP A 57 -11.62 -25.92 -10.30
N PHE A 58 -11.23 -26.56 -11.40
CA PHE A 58 -11.61 -26.19 -12.76
C PHE A 58 -12.35 -27.34 -13.42
N ILE A 59 -13.59 -27.09 -13.84
CA ILE A 59 -14.46 -28.09 -14.46
C ILE A 59 -14.79 -27.65 -15.88
N ALA A 60 -14.39 -28.46 -16.86
CA ALA A 60 -14.64 -28.23 -18.29
C ALA A 60 -15.22 -29.50 -18.93
N GLY A 61 -16.52 -29.47 -19.24
CA GLY A 61 -17.23 -30.60 -19.80
C GLY A 61 -17.20 -31.83 -18.88
N ARG A 62 -16.40 -32.85 -19.23
CA ARG A 62 -16.23 -34.08 -18.45
C ARG A 62 -14.91 -34.14 -17.67
N THR A 63 -14.09 -33.10 -17.79
CA THR A 63 -12.79 -33.02 -17.12
C THR A 63 -12.92 -32.17 -15.87
N TRP A 64 -12.42 -32.68 -14.75
CA TRP A 64 -12.23 -31.94 -13.52
C TRP A 64 -10.74 -31.93 -13.19
N THR A 65 -10.19 -30.74 -13.03
CA THR A 65 -8.82 -30.50 -12.61
C THR A 65 -8.84 -29.83 -11.25
N ALA A 66 -8.16 -30.42 -10.28
CA ALA A 66 -7.97 -29.86 -8.94
C ALA A 66 -6.50 -29.50 -8.75
N THR A 67 -6.21 -28.24 -8.45
CA THR A 67 -4.86 -27.74 -8.17
C THR A 67 -4.74 -27.45 -6.68
N PHE A 68 -3.77 -28.07 -6.01
CA PHE A 68 -3.53 -27.84 -4.58
C PHE A 68 -2.34 -26.88 -4.39
N PHE A 69 -2.51 -25.89 -3.51
CA PHE A 69 -1.47 -24.90 -3.26
C PHE A 69 -0.82 -25.12 -1.89
N ALA A 70 0.51 -25.01 -1.86
CA ALA A 70 1.25 -24.99 -0.62
C ALA A 70 1.18 -23.59 0.02
N GLY A 71 1.10 -23.55 1.35
CA GLY A 71 1.10 -22.29 2.09
C GLY A 71 0.50 -22.46 3.48
N ALA A 72 0.48 -21.35 4.21
CA ALA A 72 -0.27 -21.18 5.44
C ALA A 72 -0.87 -19.78 5.41
N GLY A 73 -2.10 -19.66 5.90
CA GLY A 73 -2.62 -18.35 6.28
C GLY A 73 -2.12 -17.95 7.66
N PHE A 74 -2.46 -16.73 8.07
CA PHE A 74 -2.13 -16.24 9.41
C PHE A 74 -3.25 -15.36 9.93
N ALA A 75 -3.30 -15.27 11.27
CA ALA A 75 -4.38 -14.64 11.99
C ALA A 75 -4.61 -13.18 11.54
N PRO A 76 -5.86 -12.71 11.54
CA PRO A 76 -6.19 -11.34 11.20
C PRO A 76 -5.55 -10.36 12.19
N GLU A 77 -4.99 -9.27 11.67
CA GLU A 77 -4.51 -8.14 12.44
C GLU A 77 -5.11 -6.86 11.86
N LEU A 78 -5.88 -6.14 12.69
CA LEU A 78 -6.57 -4.90 12.32
C LEU A 78 -7.44 -5.08 11.04
N PRO A 79 -8.43 -6.01 11.07
CA PRO A 79 -9.28 -6.29 9.92
C PRO A 79 -9.99 -5.02 9.44
N LEU A 80 -9.94 -4.77 8.13
CA LEU A 80 -10.57 -3.59 7.55
C LEU A 80 -12.11 -3.68 7.60
N GLN A 81 -12.64 -4.89 7.46
CA GLN A 81 -14.08 -5.12 7.42
C GLN A 81 -14.52 -5.97 8.61
N HIS A 82 -15.59 -5.53 9.27
CA HIS A 82 -16.25 -6.35 10.28
C HIS A 82 -16.86 -7.58 9.59
N PHE A 83 -16.77 -8.76 10.21
CA PHE A 83 -17.20 -10.04 9.63
C PHE A 83 -18.69 -10.09 9.21
N LEU A 84 -19.53 -9.21 9.78
CA LEU A 84 -20.95 -9.05 9.42
C LEU A 84 -21.21 -8.07 8.27
N ASN A 85 -20.21 -7.34 7.77
CA ASN A 85 -20.38 -6.26 6.79
C ASN A 85 -19.49 -6.41 5.54
N HIS A 86 -19.23 -7.64 5.08
CA HIS A 86 -18.39 -7.87 3.90
C HIS A 86 -19.07 -7.55 2.56
N GLY A 87 -20.41 -7.56 2.51
CA GLY A 87 -21.18 -7.42 1.27
C GLY A 87 -20.77 -6.21 0.41
N PRO A 88 -20.82 -4.97 0.94
CA PRO A 88 -20.45 -3.77 0.19
C PRO A 88 -18.98 -3.77 -0.27
N PHE A 89 -18.09 -4.40 0.50
CA PHE A 89 -16.67 -4.48 0.14
C PHE A 89 -16.44 -5.48 -1.00
N ILE A 90 -17.09 -6.63 -0.94
CA ILE A 90 -17.07 -7.64 -2.00
C ILE A 90 -17.64 -7.06 -3.30
N GLU A 91 -18.75 -6.33 -3.22
CA GLU A 91 -19.34 -5.65 -4.37
C GLU A 91 -18.36 -4.65 -5.01
N ALA A 92 -17.65 -3.86 -4.19
CA ALA A 92 -16.63 -2.93 -4.68
C ALA A 92 -15.44 -3.65 -5.36
N LEU A 93 -14.99 -4.79 -4.83
CA LEU A 93 -13.94 -5.59 -5.48
C LEU A 93 -14.40 -6.08 -6.86
N VAL A 94 -15.60 -6.66 -6.92
CA VAL A 94 -16.16 -7.20 -8.17
C VAL A 94 -16.31 -6.09 -9.21
N ASN A 95 -16.97 -4.99 -8.85
CA ASN A 95 -17.18 -3.86 -9.75
C ASN A 95 -15.85 -3.22 -10.17
N GLY A 96 -14.93 -3.04 -9.21
CA GLY A 96 -13.59 -2.50 -9.47
C GLY A 96 -12.81 -3.31 -10.50
N PHE A 97 -12.88 -4.65 -10.42
CA PHE A 97 -12.26 -5.53 -11.40
C PHE A 97 -12.84 -5.33 -12.81
N PHE A 98 -14.16 -5.32 -12.95
CA PHE A 98 -14.79 -5.22 -14.27
C PHE A 98 -14.73 -3.80 -14.86
N GLU A 99 -14.66 -2.76 -14.03
CA GLU A 99 -14.58 -1.36 -14.49
C GLU A 99 -13.14 -0.91 -14.77
N LYS A 100 -12.18 -1.29 -13.93
CA LYS A 100 -10.80 -0.78 -13.97
C LYS A 100 -9.75 -1.86 -14.28
N GLY A 101 -10.15 -3.13 -14.27
CA GLY A 101 -9.23 -4.26 -14.33
C GLY A 101 -8.72 -4.70 -12.95
N PRO A 102 -7.87 -5.73 -12.90
CA PRO A 102 -7.26 -6.17 -11.66
C PRO A 102 -6.43 -5.06 -11.01
N LEU A 103 -6.32 -5.10 -9.68
CA LEU A 103 -5.30 -4.34 -8.96
C LEU A 103 -3.94 -4.60 -9.60
N ASN A 104 -3.23 -3.53 -9.94
CA ASN A 104 -1.91 -3.67 -10.56
C ASN A 104 -0.90 -4.31 -9.60
N GLU A 105 0.20 -4.78 -10.17
CA GLU A 105 1.28 -5.48 -9.45
C GLU A 105 1.84 -4.68 -8.25
N GLY A 106 1.82 -3.34 -8.33
CA GLY A 106 2.24 -2.47 -7.24
C GLY A 106 1.38 -2.64 -5.98
N TYR A 107 0.06 -2.71 -6.14
CA TYR A 107 -0.84 -2.99 -5.03
C TYR A 107 -0.68 -4.41 -4.48
N ALA A 108 -0.55 -5.41 -5.36
CA ALA A 108 -0.34 -6.80 -4.93
C ALA A 108 0.95 -6.96 -4.12
N THR A 109 2.03 -6.30 -4.56
CA THR A 109 3.32 -6.30 -3.84
C THR A 109 3.21 -5.58 -2.50
N ALA A 110 2.50 -4.44 -2.45
CA ALA A 110 2.26 -3.71 -1.20
C ALA A 110 1.44 -4.54 -0.19
N LEU A 111 0.42 -5.27 -0.66
CA LEU A 111 -0.34 -6.20 0.17
C LEU A 111 0.54 -7.32 0.73
N GLY A 112 1.43 -7.88 -0.09
CA GLY A 112 2.40 -8.88 0.36
C GLY A 112 3.30 -8.37 1.50
N TRP A 113 3.77 -7.13 1.42
CA TRP A 113 4.53 -6.50 2.50
C TRP A 113 3.71 -6.28 3.77
N LEU A 114 2.47 -5.81 3.65
CA LEU A 114 1.56 -5.66 4.80
C LEU A 114 1.25 -6.98 5.50
N GLN A 115 1.35 -8.08 4.76
CA GLN A 115 1.05 -9.43 5.21
C GLN A 115 2.30 -10.19 5.68
N LEU A 116 3.43 -9.53 5.89
CA LEU A 116 4.63 -10.20 6.38
C LEU A 116 4.45 -10.63 7.84
N PRO A 117 4.48 -11.94 8.16
CA PRO A 117 4.30 -12.39 9.53
C PRO A 117 5.51 -12.02 10.39
N THR A 118 5.28 -11.22 11.43
CA THR A 118 6.32 -10.83 12.37
C THR A 118 5.75 -10.52 13.75
N THR A 119 6.56 -10.77 14.78
CA THR A 119 6.29 -10.44 16.17
C THR A 119 6.94 -9.13 16.61
N PHE A 120 7.77 -8.51 15.76
CA PHE A 120 8.51 -7.29 16.08
C PHE A 120 7.82 -6.08 15.45
N ASP A 121 7.44 -5.10 16.27
CA ASP A 121 6.74 -3.90 15.83
C ASP A 121 7.59 -3.04 14.87
N GLU A 122 8.92 -3.03 15.02
CA GLU A 122 9.83 -2.39 14.08
C GLU A 122 9.71 -2.98 12.68
N VAL A 123 9.62 -4.32 12.60
CA VAL A 123 9.46 -5.02 11.33
C VAL A 123 8.06 -4.79 10.77
N ARG A 124 7.01 -4.76 11.61
CA ARG A 124 5.65 -4.42 11.17
C ARG A 124 5.60 -3.03 10.56
N PHE A 125 6.15 -2.05 11.28
CA PHE A 125 6.21 -0.66 10.84
C PHE A 125 7.00 -0.50 9.55
N LEU A 126 8.22 -1.07 9.47
CA LEU A 126 9.05 -0.99 8.27
C LEU A 126 8.42 -1.70 7.06
N SER A 127 7.74 -2.82 7.28
CA SER A 127 7.04 -3.54 6.20
C SER A 127 5.86 -2.71 5.67
N ALA A 128 5.08 -2.08 6.55
CA ALA A 128 4.02 -1.17 6.15
C ALA A 128 4.55 0.10 5.45
N MET A 129 5.66 0.67 5.93
CA MET A 129 6.34 1.78 5.24
C MET A 129 6.84 1.38 3.86
N THR A 130 7.40 0.17 3.72
CA THR A 130 7.83 -0.38 2.43
C THR A 130 6.64 -0.57 1.49
N ALA A 131 5.51 -1.07 1.99
CA ALA A 131 4.26 -1.17 1.23
C ALA A 131 3.81 0.20 0.71
N LEU A 132 3.84 1.24 1.56
CA LEU A 132 3.53 2.60 1.13
C LEU A 132 4.54 3.12 0.08
N GLU A 133 5.84 2.89 0.26
CA GLU A 133 6.86 3.28 -0.71
C GLU A 133 6.61 2.64 -2.08
N VAL A 134 6.22 1.35 -2.12
CA VAL A 134 5.82 0.65 -3.36
C VAL A 134 4.59 1.30 -3.97
N ILE A 135 3.55 1.60 -3.19
CA ILE A 135 2.35 2.28 -3.70
C ILE A 135 2.70 3.66 -4.26
N VAL A 136 3.48 4.46 -3.54
CA VAL A 136 3.94 5.78 -4.00
C VAL A 136 4.72 5.64 -5.31
N ASP A 137 5.59 4.64 -5.43
CA ASP A 137 6.38 4.44 -6.65
C ASP A 137 5.61 3.74 -7.78
N THR A 138 4.44 3.17 -7.55
CA THR A 138 3.68 2.53 -8.64
C THR A 138 2.48 3.36 -9.08
N GLN A 139 1.87 4.10 -8.17
CA GLN A 139 0.62 4.83 -8.42
C GLN A 139 0.83 6.33 -8.69
N LEU A 140 1.93 6.93 -8.22
CA LEU A 140 2.17 8.36 -8.47
C LEU A 140 2.63 8.57 -9.93
N PRO A 141 2.01 9.47 -10.71
CA PRO A 141 2.45 9.73 -12.08
C PRO A 141 3.91 10.19 -12.16
N LYS A 142 4.61 9.84 -13.26
CA LYS A 142 6.01 10.23 -13.47
C LYS A 142 6.24 11.75 -13.39
N THR A 143 5.25 12.54 -13.81
CA THR A 143 5.25 14.01 -13.73
C THR A 143 5.27 14.52 -12.29
N GLU A 144 4.59 13.82 -11.38
CA GLU A 144 4.49 14.18 -9.97
C GLU A 144 5.62 13.59 -9.11
N LYS A 145 6.27 12.51 -9.58
CA LYS A 145 7.50 11.95 -9.00
C LYS A 145 8.74 12.80 -9.23
N GLY A 146 8.67 13.80 -10.10
CA GLY A 146 9.78 14.68 -10.45
C GLY A 146 10.34 15.46 -9.25
N GLY A 147 11.36 16.29 -9.52
CA GLY A 147 12.00 17.09 -8.49
C GLY A 147 11.08 18.15 -7.86
N MET A 148 11.53 18.76 -6.77
CA MET A 148 10.83 19.86 -6.10
C MET A 148 10.69 21.09 -7.00
N MET A 149 11.63 21.28 -7.92
CA MET A 149 11.60 22.32 -8.95
C MET A 149 11.91 21.74 -10.34
N LYS A 150 11.61 22.52 -11.38
CA LYS A 150 11.86 22.12 -12.76
C LYS A 150 13.36 21.85 -12.95
N LYS A 151 13.68 20.81 -13.72
CA LYS A 151 15.07 20.36 -13.95
C LYS A 151 15.97 21.49 -14.46
N ALA A 152 15.46 22.37 -15.33
CA ALA A 152 16.22 23.50 -15.87
C ALA A 152 16.53 24.56 -14.80
N GLU A 153 15.54 24.92 -13.98
CA GLU A 153 15.68 25.86 -12.87
C GLU A 153 16.68 25.32 -11.82
N PHE A 154 16.56 24.03 -11.48
CA PHE A 154 17.49 23.37 -10.58
C PHE A 154 18.91 23.33 -11.12
N ARG A 155 19.08 23.03 -12.41
CA ARG A 155 20.40 22.99 -13.05
C ARG A 155 21.11 24.34 -12.91
N ALA A 156 20.41 25.45 -13.19
CA ALA A 156 20.95 26.79 -13.04
C ALA A 156 21.31 27.14 -11.57
N LEU A 157 20.52 26.69 -10.60
CA LEU A 157 20.84 26.84 -9.17
C LEU A 157 22.07 26.00 -8.78
N ARG A 158 22.07 24.72 -9.15
CA ARG A 158 23.14 23.77 -8.85
C ARG A 158 24.48 24.22 -9.43
N ASP A 159 24.50 24.70 -10.67
CA ASP A 159 25.74 25.14 -11.31
C ASP A 159 26.34 26.36 -10.58
N ARG A 160 25.50 27.27 -10.04
CA ARG A 160 25.95 28.36 -9.15
C ARG A 160 26.50 27.85 -7.82
N LEU A 161 25.85 26.85 -7.23
CA LEU A 161 26.33 26.22 -5.99
C LEU A 161 27.65 25.46 -6.19
N TYR A 162 27.83 24.80 -7.34
CA TYR A 162 29.08 24.13 -7.69
C TYR A 162 30.23 25.12 -7.79
N GLN A 163 30.01 26.26 -8.46
CA GLN A 163 31.00 27.34 -8.52
C GLN A 163 31.37 27.85 -7.13
N ALA A 164 30.37 28.10 -6.26
CA ALA A 164 30.63 28.54 -4.90
C ALA A 164 31.49 27.53 -4.11
N ILE A 165 31.19 26.23 -4.23
CA ILE A 165 31.97 25.15 -3.58
C ILE A 165 33.40 25.11 -4.13
N ASP A 166 33.60 25.29 -5.44
CA ASP A 166 34.93 25.26 -6.05
C ASP A 166 35.81 26.44 -5.64
N THR A 167 35.20 27.59 -5.35
CA THR A 167 35.90 28.81 -4.96
C THR A 167 36.14 28.92 -3.45
N GLU A 168 35.54 28.07 -2.62
CA GLU A 168 35.63 28.18 -1.16
C GLU A 168 37.02 27.79 -0.63
N LEU A 169 37.67 28.72 0.07
CA LEU A 169 39.02 28.55 0.59
C LEU A 169 38.98 27.74 1.90
N GLY A 170 39.85 26.74 2.02
CA GLY A 170 39.94 25.91 3.24
C GLY A 170 39.02 24.68 3.28
N VAL A 171 38.30 24.38 2.20
CA VAL A 171 37.57 23.12 2.04
C VAL A 171 38.43 22.13 1.25
N GLU A 172 38.74 20.99 1.86
CA GLU A 172 39.49 19.89 1.25
C GLU A 172 38.81 19.35 -0.03
N PRO A 173 39.59 18.92 -1.06
CA PRO A 173 39.04 18.43 -2.32
C PRO A 173 37.98 17.33 -2.17
N GLU A 174 38.20 16.37 -1.26
CA GLU A 174 37.25 15.29 -1.00
C GLU A 174 35.90 15.79 -0.45
N ALA A 175 35.93 16.78 0.45
CA ALA A 175 34.73 17.39 0.99
C ALA A 175 33.94 18.13 -0.10
N ARG A 176 34.62 18.77 -1.06
CA ARG A 176 33.99 19.42 -2.22
C ARG A 176 33.24 18.41 -3.08
N ASP A 177 33.86 17.27 -3.38
CA ASP A 177 33.23 16.21 -4.18
C ASP A 177 32.02 15.60 -3.48
N ILE A 178 32.10 15.36 -2.17
CA ILE A 178 30.97 14.86 -1.36
C ILE A 178 29.80 15.87 -1.39
N MET A 179 30.08 17.17 -1.21
CA MET A 179 29.04 18.20 -1.25
C MET A 179 28.38 18.30 -2.62
N LYS A 180 29.16 18.24 -3.71
CA LYS A 180 28.63 18.23 -5.08
C LYS A 180 27.74 17.01 -5.32
N LYS A 181 28.15 15.81 -4.90
CA LYS A 181 27.29 14.62 -4.97
C LYS A 181 25.98 14.79 -4.21
N LYS A 182 26.01 15.33 -2.98
CA LYS A 182 24.79 15.61 -2.20
C LYS A 182 23.85 16.59 -2.91
N LEU A 183 24.40 17.57 -3.63
CA LEU A 183 23.61 18.50 -4.42
C LEU A 183 22.91 17.84 -5.62
N GLU A 184 23.39 16.72 -6.15
CA GLU A 184 22.67 15.99 -7.22
C GLU A 184 21.31 15.48 -6.73
N ASP A 185 21.25 15.12 -5.45
CA ASP A 185 20.04 14.61 -4.78
C ASP A 185 19.17 15.73 -4.20
N ALA A 186 19.67 16.96 -4.13
CA ALA A 186 18.98 18.07 -3.45
C ALA A 186 17.66 18.49 -4.11
N ASN A 187 17.41 18.14 -5.38
CA ASN A 187 16.11 18.36 -6.02
C ASN A 187 15.12 17.20 -5.84
N LYS A 188 15.53 16.06 -5.31
CA LYS A 188 14.63 14.91 -5.16
C LYS A 188 13.54 15.25 -4.16
N LYS A 189 12.29 14.96 -4.51
CA LYS A 189 11.20 15.01 -3.53
C LYS A 189 11.43 13.98 -2.44
N VAL A 190 11.31 14.41 -1.20
CA VAL A 190 11.33 13.51 -0.04
C VAL A 190 10.04 12.69 0.02
N LEU A 191 10.06 11.56 0.74
CA LEU A 191 8.91 10.65 0.83
C LEU A 191 7.64 11.36 1.31
N SER A 192 7.73 12.25 2.31
CA SER A 192 6.60 13.02 2.81
C SER A 192 5.90 13.86 1.74
N GLN A 193 6.66 14.48 0.83
CA GLN A 193 6.10 15.23 -0.30
C GLN A 193 5.45 14.30 -1.34
N LYS A 194 6.01 13.11 -1.56
CA LYS A 194 5.42 12.13 -2.47
C LYS A 194 4.11 11.55 -1.93
N ILE A 195 4.02 11.31 -0.63
CA ILE A 195 2.78 10.87 0.05
C ILE A 195 1.68 11.92 -0.14
N LYS A 196 1.97 13.20 0.08
CA LYS A 196 1.00 14.29 -0.15
C LYS A 196 0.56 14.38 -1.61
N ALA A 197 1.52 14.27 -2.54
CA ALA A 197 1.19 14.24 -3.96
C ALA A 197 0.29 13.06 -4.31
N LEU A 198 0.55 11.89 -3.73
CA LEU A 198 -0.28 10.69 -3.91
C LEU A 198 -1.71 10.90 -3.40
N PHE A 199 -1.90 11.48 -2.21
CA PHE A 199 -3.25 11.79 -1.69
C PHE A 199 -4.02 12.72 -2.61
N LYS A 200 -3.36 13.77 -3.12
CA LYS A 200 -3.96 14.68 -4.07
C LYS A 200 -4.32 13.97 -5.38
N HIS A 201 -3.40 13.15 -5.89
CA HIS A 201 -3.58 12.41 -7.14
C HIS A 201 -4.75 11.41 -7.07
N LEU A 202 -4.86 10.68 -5.96
CA LEU A 202 -5.87 9.65 -5.74
C LEU A 202 -7.15 10.17 -5.06
N ALA A 203 -7.22 11.47 -4.74
CA ALA A 203 -8.31 12.07 -3.97
C ALA A 203 -8.63 11.32 -2.66
N VAL A 204 -7.59 10.88 -1.95
CA VAL A 204 -7.71 10.12 -0.70
C VAL A 204 -8.00 11.07 0.47
N PRO A 205 -8.98 10.77 1.34
CA PRO A 205 -9.27 11.59 2.52
C PRO A 205 -8.09 11.72 3.50
N THR A 206 -7.81 12.95 3.98
CA THR A 206 -6.59 13.29 4.72
C THR A 206 -6.80 13.61 6.20
N ARG A 207 -7.98 13.37 6.76
CA ARG A 207 -8.39 13.77 8.12
C ARG A 207 -7.34 13.52 9.23
N ASP A 208 -6.60 12.41 9.16
CA ASP A 208 -5.60 12.03 10.19
C ASP A 208 -4.15 12.22 9.72
N PHE A 209 -3.93 12.82 8.56
CA PHE A 209 -2.63 12.89 7.89
C PHE A 209 -2.26 14.32 7.55
N ASP A 210 -2.16 15.15 8.58
CA ASP A 210 -1.58 16.47 8.46
C ASP A 210 -0.06 16.42 8.18
N ASP A 211 0.50 17.59 7.92
CA ASP A 211 1.91 17.76 7.56
C ASP A 211 2.86 17.20 8.62
N ASP A 212 2.51 17.33 9.89
CA ASP A 212 3.34 16.93 11.01
C ASP A 212 3.25 15.43 11.29
N THR A 213 2.08 14.82 11.06
CA THR A 213 1.90 13.36 11.09
C THR A 213 2.69 12.67 9.99
N ILE A 214 2.64 13.17 8.75
CA ILE A 214 3.45 12.61 7.66
C ILE A 214 4.95 12.76 7.95
N LYS A 215 5.39 13.91 8.46
CA LYS A 215 6.80 14.11 8.86
C LYS A 215 7.20 13.13 9.97
N ARG A 216 6.36 12.95 10.99
CA ARG A 216 6.61 12.04 12.11
C ARG A 216 6.78 10.59 11.64
N LEU A 217 5.88 10.08 10.80
CA LEU A 217 5.99 8.76 10.18
C LEU A 217 7.33 8.57 9.45
N THR A 218 7.70 9.54 8.60
CA THR A 218 8.98 9.46 7.87
C THR A 218 10.20 9.60 8.79
N GLY A 219 10.08 10.36 9.89
CA GLY A 219 11.12 10.51 10.90
C GLY A 219 11.37 9.22 11.65
N VAL A 220 10.32 8.55 12.15
CA VAL A 220 10.41 7.25 12.83
C VAL A 220 11.05 6.21 11.93
N ARG A 221 10.67 6.17 10.64
CA ARG A 221 11.30 5.29 9.64
C ARG A 221 12.80 5.54 9.51
N ASN A 222 13.22 6.80 9.45
CA ASN A 222 14.64 7.13 9.34
C ASN A 222 15.42 6.77 10.62
N GLU A 223 14.86 7.01 11.80
CA GLU A 223 15.48 6.62 13.07
C GLU A 223 15.67 5.10 13.18
N ILE A 224 14.65 4.31 12.86
CA ILE A 224 14.74 2.84 12.89
C ILE A 224 15.78 2.35 11.86
N VAL A 225 15.74 2.84 10.62
CA VAL A 225 16.65 2.41 9.55
C VAL A 225 18.11 2.77 9.84
N HIS A 226 18.37 3.97 10.39
CA HIS A 226 19.74 4.44 10.56
C HIS A 226 20.35 4.14 11.93
N ARG A 227 19.53 3.97 12.96
CA ARG A 227 20.01 3.76 14.34
C ARG A 227 19.59 2.43 14.94
N GLY A 228 18.68 1.69 14.29
CA GLY A 228 18.13 0.45 14.83
C GLY A 228 17.36 0.64 16.14
N ALA A 229 16.93 1.87 16.44
CA ALA A 229 16.30 2.22 17.71
C ALA A 229 14.88 2.75 17.47
N ILE A 230 13.94 2.32 18.31
CA ILE A 230 12.62 2.95 18.39
C ILE A 230 12.77 4.19 19.28
N PRO A 231 12.36 5.40 18.82
CA PRO A 231 12.41 6.60 19.65
C PRO A 231 11.56 6.47 20.93
N ASP A 232 10.38 5.85 20.80
CA ASP A 232 9.48 5.49 21.90
C ASP A 232 8.66 4.24 21.53
N ARG A 233 8.72 3.18 22.36
CA ARG A 233 7.95 1.95 22.14
C ARG A 233 6.44 2.16 22.20
N ASN A 234 5.95 3.14 22.94
CA ASN A 234 4.52 3.46 22.96
C ASN A 234 4.09 4.18 21.68
N LEU A 235 5.02 4.89 21.04
CA LEU A 235 4.76 5.61 19.79
C LEU A 235 4.66 4.67 18.59
N ILE A 236 5.49 3.60 18.52
CA ILE A 236 5.55 2.77 17.31
C ILE A 236 4.22 2.11 16.95
N TRP A 237 3.44 1.68 17.95
CA TRP A 237 2.13 1.09 17.70
C TRP A 237 1.17 2.09 17.05
N HIS A 238 1.14 3.33 17.55
CA HIS A 238 0.37 4.40 16.95
C HIS A 238 0.79 4.67 15.50
N GLU A 239 2.10 4.69 15.23
CA GLU A 239 2.60 4.87 13.85
C GLU A 239 2.26 3.69 12.94
N ILE A 240 2.25 2.45 13.44
CA ILE A 240 1.79 1.25 12.71
C ILE A 240 0.31 1.38 12.32
N VAL A 241 -0.53 1.82 13.26
CA VAL A 241 -1.96 2.03 13.00
C VAL A 241 -2.15 3.11 11.94
N LEU A 242 -1.44 4.24 12.04
CA LEU A 242 -1.54 5.33 11.08
C LEU A 242 -1.09 4.92 9.68
N ILE A 243 0.05 4.23 9.53
CA ILE A 243 0.52 3.81 8.20
C ILE A 243 -0.42 2.79 7.57
N ARG A 244 -1.01 1.88 8.36
CA ARG A 244 -2.02 0.92 7.86
C ARG A 244 -3.30 1.63 7.47
N GLU A 245 -3.79 2.56 8.28
CA GLU A 245 -4.96 3.38 7.93
C GLU A 245 -4.74 4.14 6.60
N LEU A 246 -3.55 4.69 6.41
CA LEU A 246 -3.18 5.38 5.18
C LEU A 246 -3.31 4.45 3.97
N ILE A 247 -2.69 3.28 4.04
CA ILE A 247 -2.73 2.29 2.95
C ILE A 247 -4.16 1.78 2.76
N ASN A 248 -4.92 1.60 3.84
CA ASN A 248 -6.31 1.18 3.79
C ASN A 248 -7.15 2.12 2.94
N ARG A 249 -7.03 3.43 3.16
CA ARG A 249 -7.75 4.44 2.37
C ARG A 249 -7.34 4.44 0.90
N ILE A 250 -6.05 4.27 0.61
CA ILE A 250 -5.57 4.18 -0.77
C ILE A 250 -6.20 2.97 -1.47
N LEU A 251 -6.17 1.80 -0.84
CA LEU A 251 -6.69 0.56 -1.41
C LEU A 251 -8.22 0.59 -1.55
N MET A 252 -8.95 1.13 -0.57
CA MET A 252 -10.40 1.36 -0.68
C MET A 252 -10.72 2.30 -1.84
N GLY A 253 -9.95 3.39 -2.02
CA GLY A 253 -10.09 4.30 -3.17
C GLY A 253 -9.80 3.61 -4.50
N ALA A 254 -8.78 2.75 -4.56
CA ALA A 254 -8.40 2.01 -5.76
C ALA A 254 -9.55 1.12 -6.26
N ILE A 255 -10.18 0.38 -5.35
CA ILE A 255 -11.32 -0.50 -5.66
C ILE A 255 -12.66 0.26 -5.74
N GLY A 256 -12.66 1.57 -5.52
CA GLY A 256 -13.88 2.39 -5.58
C GLY A 256 -14.87 2.13 -4.44
N TYR A 257 -14.40 1.59 -3.32
CA TYR A 257 -15.23 1.27 -2.17
C TYR A 257 -15.91 2.51 -1.60
N LYS A 258 -17.18 2.36 -1.20
CA LYS A 258 -17.95 3.36 -0.47
C LYS A 258 -18.78 2.66 0.60
N GLY A 259 -18.56 2.98 1.87
CA GLY A 259 -19.25 2.29 2.96
C GLY A 259 -18.53 2.38 4.30
N ARG A 260 -19.00 1.59 5.28
CA ARG A 260 -18.42 1.54 6.63
C ARG A 260 -17.30 0.51 6.74
N TYR A 261 -16.19 0.89 7.35
CA TYR A 261 -15.02 0.04 7.61
C TYR A 261 -14.56 0.19 9.07
N CYS A 262 -13.79 -0.77 9.56
CA CYS A 262 -13.17 -0.72 10.87
C CYS A 262 -11.93 0.19 10.83
N CYS A 263 -11.95 1.24 11.63
CA CYS A 263 -10.83 2.15 11.83
C CYS A 263 -10.24 1.92 13.22
N TYR A 264 -8.91 2.02 13.31
CA TYR A 264 -8.17 1.78 14.55
C TYR A 264 -7.41 3.01 15.05
N VAL A 265 -7.49 4.14 14.31
CA VAL A 265 -6.88 5.41 14.73
C VAL A 265 -7.52 5.85 16.04
N ASP A 266 -6.71 6.10 17.06
CA ASP A 266 -7.07 6.45 18.45
C ASP A 266 -7.85 5.38 19.24
N SER A 267 -8.65 4.55 18.59
CA SER A 267 -9.32 3.36 19.14
C SER A 267 -10.02 2.57 18.02
N GLU A 268 -10.48 1.36 18.30
CA GLU A 268 -11.35 0.62 17.37
C GLU A 268 -12.74 1.25 17.30
N HIS A 269 -13.15 1.66 16.10
CA HIS A 269 -14.46 2.23 15.81
C HIS A 269 -14.84 2.05 14.33
N GLU A 270 -16.13 2.15 14.00
CA GLU A 270 -16.56 2.18 12.60
C GLU A 270 -16.38 3.60 12.01
N ARG A 271 -15.92 3.67 10.76
CA ARG A 271 -15.82 4.91 9.99
C ARG A 271 -16.41 4.71 8.59
N THR A 272 -16.87 5.79 7.98
CA THR A 272 -17.35 5.77 6.58
C THR A 272 -16.24 6.21 5.63
N PHE A 273 -16.11 5.52 4.50
CA PHE A 273 -15.20 5.87 3.40
C PHE A 273 -15.98 6.16 2.11
N PRO A 274 -15.57 7.17 1.31
CA PRO A 274 -14.67 8.24 1.71
C PRO A 274 -15.31 9.05 2.85
N ASP A 275 -14.51 9.55 3.79
CA ASP A 275 -15.02 10.61 4.65
C ASP A 275 -15.20 11.87 3.79
N LEU A 276 -16.21 12.68 4.09
CA LEU A 276 -16.53 13.87 3.30
C LEU A 276 -15.57 15.04 3.59
N GLU A 277 -14.54 14.85 4.43
CA GLU A 277 -13.51 15.86 4.70
C GLU A 277 -12.41 15.79 3.62
N ILE A 278 -12.81 16.10 2.38
CA ILE A 278 -11.90 16.19 1.24
C ILE A 278 -11.28 17.59 1.24
N PHE A 279 -10.13 17.77 1.92
CA PHE A 279 -9.32 19.00 1.99
C PHE A 279 -10.04 20.25 2.56
N PRO A 280 -9.41 21.06 3.44
CA PRO A 280 -9.85 22.44 3.55
C PRO A 280 -9.62 23.12 2.17
N PRO A 281 -10.55 23.98 1.71
CA PRO A 281 -10.34 24.72 0.46
C PRO A 281 -9.01 25.47 0.57
N ALA A 282 -8.22 25.44 -0.51
CA ALA A 282 -7.01 26.22 -0.60
C ALA A 282 -7.33 27.66 -0.18
N SER A 283 -6.70 28.14 0.89
CA SER A 283 -6.75 29.53 1.27
C SER A 283 -6.24 30.34 0.07
N LEU A 284 -7.15 31.13 -0.51
CA LEU A 284 -6.86 32.17 -1.49
C LEU A 284 -5.98 33.26 -0.87
#